data_AF-A0A8C6QRK0-F1
#
_entry.id   AF-A0A8C6QRK0-F1
#
_cell.length_a   1.000
_cell.length_b   1.000
_cell.length_c   1.000
_cell.angle_alpha   90.00
_cell.angle_beta   90.00
_cell.angle_gamma   90.00
#
_symmetry.space_group_name_H-M   'P 1'
#
loop_
_entity.id
_entity.type
_entity.pdbx_description
1 polymer ?
#
loop_
_entity_poly.entity_id
_entity_poly.type
_entity_poly.pdbx_seq_one_letter_code
_entity_poly.pdbx_strand_id
1 'polypeptide(L)' 'EIIKIEQCWVQPPPQFCGKRCTKVHKCASPNHTCCWTYCGSICLDNEEPFKTLMKL' A
#
# COMPACT_ATOMS: atom_id res chain seq x y z
N GLU A 1 19.52 11.21 1.92
CA GLU A 1 18.95 9.92 2.38
C GLU A 1 18.37 9.13 1.21
N ILE A 2 18.60 7.81 1.16
CA ILE A 2 17.92 6.93 0.21
C ILE A 2 16.62 6.47 0.89
N ILE A 3 15.50 7.11 0.57
CA ILE A 3 14.18 6.63 1.04
C ILE A 3 13.96 5.25 0.42
N LYS A 4 14.03 4.20 1.25
CA LYS A 4 13.79 2.82 0.85
C LYS A 4 12.30 2.55 1.05
N ILE A 5 11.61 2.17 -0.02
CA ILE A 5 10.21 1.74 0.09
C ILE A 5 10.25 0.32 0.64
N GLU A 6 9.74 0.13 1.84
CA GLU A 6 9.68 -1.18 2.49
C GLU A 6 8.58 -2.05 1.86
N GLN A 7 8.70 -3.36 2.01
CA GLN A 7 7.66 -4.29 1.57
C GLN A 7 6.41 -4.10 2.42
N CYS A 8 5.22 -4.16 1.82
CA CYS A 8 3.98 -4.13 2.59
C CYS A 8 3.89 -5.36 3.50
N TRP A 9 3.33 -5.19 4.69
CA TRP A 9 3.08 -6.28 5.64
C TRP A 9 2.10 -7.32 5.08
N VAL A 10 1.32 -6.95 4.07
CA VAL A 10 0.32 -7.80 3.43
C VAL A 10 0.35 -7.67 1.92
N GLN A 11 -0.12 -8.70 1.24
CA GLN A 11 -0.35 -8.63 -0.21
C GLN A 11 -1.73 -8.01 -0.48
N PRO A 12 -1.80 -7.01 -1.37
CA PRO A 12 -3.04 -6.36 -1.72
C PRO A 12 -3.92 -7.28 -2.57
N PRO A 13 -5.25 -7.19 -2.44
CA PRO A 13 -6.15 -7.65 -3.48
C PRO A 13 -5.89 -6.93 -4.82
N PRO A 14 -6.17 -7.55 -5.99
CA PRO A 14 -5.85 -6.98 -7.30
C PRO A 14 -6.40 -5.57 -7.56
N GLN A 15 -7.55 -5.22 -6.96
CA GLN A 15 -8.16 -3.90 -7.12
C GLN A 15 -7.30 -2.74 -6.58
N PHE A 16 -6.32 -3.02 -5.71
CA PHE A 16 -5.41 -2.00 -5.18
C PHE A 16 -4.15 -1.79 -6.04
N CYS A 17 -3.87 -2.63 -7.04
CA CYS A 17 -2.70 -2.47 -7.92
C CYS A 17 -2.69 -1.12 -8.68
N GLY A 18 -3.86 -0.47 -8.84
CA GLY A 18 -3.98 0.85 -9.45
C GLY A 18 -3.58 2.02 -8.53
N LYS A 19 -3.48 1.81 -7.22
CA LYS A 19 -3.16 2.84 -6.23
C LYS A 19 -1.65 3.06 -6.12
N ARG A 20 -0.97 3.37 -7.21
CA ARG A 20 0.50 3.45 -7.26
C ARG A 20 1.07 4.64 -6.49
N CYS A 21 2.27 4.47 -5.97
CA CYS A 21 3.05 5.53 -5.35
C CYS A 21 4.50 5.49 -5.81
N THR A 22 5.18 6.62 -5.69
CA THR A 22 6.63 6.75 -5.94
C THR A 22 7.26 7.57 -4.83
N LYS A 23 8.59 7.78 -4.89
CA LYS A 23 9.28 8.67 -3.95
C LYS A 23 8.79 10.13 -4.04
N VAL A 24 8.28 10.54 -5.19
CA VAL A 24 7.78 11.90 -5.45
C VAL A 24 6.27 11.97 -5.25
N HIS A 25 5.52 10.98 -5.77
CA HIS A 25 4.09 10.87 -5.60
C HIS A 25 3.75 10.05 -4.35
N LYS A 26 3.53 10.76 -3.25
CA LYS A 26 3.08 10.19 -1.99
C LYS A 26 1.60 9.82 -2.03
N CYS A 27 1.18 9.01 -1.06
CA CYS A 27 -0.22 8.64 -0.89
C CYS A 27 -1.07 9.84 -0.50
N ALA A 28 -2.23 9.98 -1.15
CA ALA A 28 -3.18 11.05 -0.86
C ALA A 28 -3.86 10.87 0.50
N SER A 29 -4.08 9.62 0.90
CA SER A 29 -4.71 9.28 2.17
C SER A 29 -3.66 9.18 3.28
N PRO A 30 -3.86 9.86 4.42
CA PRO A 30 -2.87 9.89 5.51
C PRO A 30 -2.67 8.52 6.18
N ASN A 31 -3.67 7.65 6.13
CA ASN A 31 -3.59 6.29 6.70
C ASN A 31 -2.93 5.28 5.76
N HIS A 32 -2.63 5.67 4.52
CA HIS A 32 -2.01 4.78 3.54
C HIS A 32 -0.50 4.98 3.54
N THR A 33 0.22 3.86 3.56
CA THR A 33 1.67 3.85 3.44
C THR A 33 2.05 3.46 2.02
N CYS A 34 3.07 4.11 1.47
CA CYS A 34 3.68 3.66 0.22
C CYS A 34 4.61 2.49 0.51
N CYS A 35 4.26 1.29 0.07
CA CYS A 35 5.03 0.08 0.29
C CYS A 35 5.04 -0.81 -0.96
N TRP A 36 6.00 -1.74 -1.05
CA TRP A 36 6.22 -2.59 -2.22
C TRP A 36 5.43 -3.91 -2.13
N THR A 37 4.84 -4.32 -3.25
CA THR A 37 3.99 -5.52 -3.40
C THR A 37 4.26 -6.22 -4.74
N TYR A 38 3.54 -7.30 -5.05
CA TYR A 38 3.58 -7.90 -6.40
C TYR A 38 3.11 -6.94 -7.52
N CYS A 39 2.28 -5.95 -7.19
CA CYS A 39 1.85 -4.90 -8.14
C CYS A 39 2.93 -3.82 -8.35
N GLY A 40 4.04 -3.87 -7.61
CA GLY A 40 4.99 -2.78 -7.43
C GLY A 40 4.67 -1.91 -6.21
N SER A 41 5.17 -0.67 -6.20
CA SER A 41 4.94 0.29 -5.11
C SER A 41 3.53 0.88 -5.17
N ILE A 42 2.75 0.63 -4.13
CA ILE A 42 1.36 1.09 -4.01
C ILE A 42 1.10 1.73 -2.64
N CYS A 43 0.05 2.52 -2.58
CA CYS A 43 -0.55 3.03 -1.36
C CYS A 43 -1.50 1.99 -0.79
N LEU A 44 -1.16 1.47 0.38
CA LEU A 44 -1.97 0.51 1.09
C LEU A 44 -2.12 0.94 2.55
N ASP A 45 -3.31 0.79 3.10
CA ASP A 45 -3.55 0.97 4.53
C ASP A 45 -3.14 -0.32 5.25
N ASN A 46 -2.31 -0.17 6.31
CA ASN A 46 -1.79 -1.30 7.07
C ASN A 46 -2.89 -2.09 7.80
N GLU A 47 -4.08 -1.50 7.96
CA GLU A 47 -5.26 -2.15 8.54
C GLU A 47 -6.17 -2.82 7.50
N GLU A 48 -5.88 -2.72 6.19
CA GLU A 48 -6.68 -3.36 5.14
C GLU A 48 -6.95 -4.86 5.33
N PRO A 49 -6.02 -5.68 5.86
CA PRO A 49 -6.29 -7.08 6.14
C PRO A 49 -7.44 -7.25 7.12
N PHE A 50 -7.42 -6.46 8.20
CA PHE A 50 -8.46 -6.49 9.22
C PHE A 50 -9.78 -5.95 8.67
N LYS A 51 -9.75 -4.86 7.88
CA LYS A 51 -10.95 -4.27 7.27
C LYS A 51 -11.59 -5.20 6.23
N THR A 52 -10.79 -5.97 5.50
CA THR A 52 -11.28 -6.96 4.54
C THR A 52 -11.85 -8.18 5.26
N LEU A 53 -11.19 -8.66 6.32
CA LEU A 53 -11.66 -9.78 7.13
C LEU A 53 -12.91 -9.45 7.96
N MET A 54 -13.06 -8.21 8.43
CA MET A 54 -14.25 -7.75 9.17
C MET A 54 -15.41 -7.33 8.27
N LYS A 55 -15.22 -7.29 6.94
CA LYS A 55 -16.30 -7.12 5.96
C LYS A 55 -16.89 -8.45 5.48
N LEU A 56 -16.44 -9.58 6.06
CA LEU A 56 -17.13 -10.88 6.00
C LEU A 56 -18.31 -10.91 6.98
#